data_AF-M9MFB1-F1
#
_entry.id   AF-M9MFB1-F1
#
_cell.length_a   1.000
_cell.length_b   1.000
_cell.length_c   1.000
_cell.angle_alpha   90.00
_cell.angle_beta   90.00
_cell.angle_gamma   90.00
#
_symmetry.space_group_name_H-M   'P 1'
#
loop_
_entity.id
_entity.type
_entity.pdbx_description
1 polymer ?
#
loop_
_entity_poly.entity_id
_entity_poly.type
_entity_poly.pdbx_seq_one_letter_code
_entity_poly.pdbx_strand_id
1 'polypeptide(L)'
;MSDATPVKRAGSTADTEEDFSTVPTTTAPSESGFEDLSISETDSNVRVAASDTSSAPAAPSEGVNAAVPAAAPARQADEPAAHPTRADSTSLTSSTSGLVLFDLTDKPGGKACFSPHTIKTILDLKLLNVGYERQRLTFVQIRNELSERIADNVTVPALELSDGSHIVDSWAIAEYLERRHQDGHRLFGSSATKRLAAMLNQFGKTVLAPHIGPLAQRGVHAMLDAESADYFANVKIGKPRWAKVSSMSQADVQNHVQQAIAKLEVVNAMLTCEGGTDSTNGAVSYSTHSASTPQPRSSKPVWFAGGQDPTHADFVLFGWYVFSRAAGAKIANEIWTAHKPIQRWLDAMLEWSGDLADDFV
;
A
#
# COMPACT_ATOMS: atom_id res chain seq x y z
N MET A 1 -21.24 13.13 -34.71
CA MET A 1 -22.09 13.14 -33.52
C MET A 1 -21.59 12.02 -32.65
N SER A 2 -20.73 12.37 -31.71
CA SER A 2 -20.01 11.47 -30.82
C SER A 2 -20.76 11.47 -29.50
N ASP A 3 -21.44 10.36 -29.18
CA ASP A 3 -22.04 10.14 -27.87
C ASP A 3 -20.93 9.89 -26.86
N ALA A 4 -20.57 10.95 -26.13
CA ALA A 4 -19.82 10.83 -24.88
C ALA A 4 -20.86 10.75 -23.76
N THR A 5 -21.03 9.56 -23.18
CA THR A 5 -21.83 9.38 -21.97
C THR A 5 -21.18 10.20 -20.85
N PRO A 6 -21.88 11.17 -20.24
CA PRO A 6 -21.28 11.98 -19.18
C PRO A 6 -21.00 11.10 -17.97
N VAL A 7 -19.78 11.19 -17.42
CA VAL A 7 -19.43 10.70 -16.08
C VAL A 7 -20.55 11.11 -15.14
N LYS A 8 -21.12 10.15 -14.39
CA LYS A 8 -22.11 10.45 -13.33
C LYS A 8 -21.46 11.51 -12.44
N ARG A 9 -21.97 12.76 -12.52
CA ARG A 9 -21.72 13.77 -11.50
C ARG A 9 -22.35 13.25 -10.22
N ALA A 10 -21.59 12.47 -9.48
CA ALA A 10 -21.82 12.30 -8.06
C ALA A 10 -21.41 13.63 -7.41
N GLY A 11 -22.34 14.59 -7.39
CA GLY A 11 -22.38 15.55 -6.30
C GLY A 11 -22.75 14.77 -5.05
N SER A 12 -21.75 14.17 -4.41
CA SER A 12 -21.88 13.74 -3.02
C SER A 12 -21.27 14.84 -2.18
N THR A 13 -22.08 15.36 -1.27
CA THR A 13 -21.76 16.34 -0.21
C THR A 13 -20.78 15.78 0.82
N ALA A 14 -19.80 14.97 0.40
CA ALA A 14 -18.72 14.44 1.23
C ALA A 14 -17.40 15.20 1.04
N ASP A 15 -17.33 16.16 0.11
CA ASP A 15 -16.14 16.98 -0.17
C ASP A 15 -16.28 18.45 0.28
N THR A 16 -17.29 18.77 1.09
CA THR A 16 -17.42 20.07 1.75
C THR A 16 -17.91 19.83 3.17
N GLU A 17 -17.01 19.81 4.14
CA GLU A 17 -17.41 20.02 5.53
C GLU A 17 -17.17 21.47 5.93
N GLU A 18 -18.27 22.05 6.40
CA GLU A 18 -18.37 23.37 6.96
C GLU A 18 -17.62 23.47 8.29
N ASP A 19 -17.14 24.68 8.51
CA ASP A 19 -16.59 25.26 9.74
C ASP A 19 -17.29 24.79 11.02
N PHE A 20 -16.56 24.07 11.87
CA PHE A 20 -16.89 23.94 13.30
C PHE A 20 -15.69 24.34 14.16
N SER A 21 -15.62 25.65 14.39
CA SER A 21 -14.90 26.27 15.50
C SER A 21 -15.65 26.08 16.84
N THR A 22 -14.87 26.19 17.92
CA THR A 22 -15.18 26.20 19.38
C THR A 22 -15.10 24.81 20.05
N VAL A 23 -14.23 24.55 21.03
CA VAL A 23 -13.85 25.35 22.22
C VAL A 23 -12.40 25.03 22.71
N PRO A 24 -11.86 25.70 23.75
CA PRO A 24 -10.69 26.58 23.69
C PRO A 24 -9.37 25.90 24.04
N THR A 25 -8.30 26.16 23.28
CA THR A 25 -6.94 25.87 23.74
C THR A 25 -6.19 27.18 23.97
N THR A 26 -5.67 27.29 25.20
CA THR A 26 -4.78 28.35 25.65
C THR A 26 -3.57 28.50 24.72
N THR A 27 -3.19 29.76 24.50
CA THR A 27 -2.17 30.30 23.59
C THR A 27 -0.76 29.74 23.76
N ALA A 28 -0.13 29.31 22.65
CA ALA A 28 1.08 29.92 22.03
C ALA A 28 1.48 29.16 20.73
N PRO A 29 2.12 29.83 19.75
CA PRO A 29 1.92 29.53 18.33
C PRO A 29 3.03 28.67 17.69
N SER A 30 2.64 27.76 16.80
CA SER A 30 3.53 27.27 15.74
C SER A 30 2.72 26.87 14.51
N GLU A 31 3.00 27.57 13.41
CA GLU A 31 2.40 27.45 12.10
C GLU A 31 2.70 26.09 11.45
N SER A 32 1.66 25.38 11.01
CA SER A 32 1.57 24.69 9.71
C SER A 32 0.34 23.78 9.72
N GLY A 33 -0.68 24.19 8.95
CA GLY A 33 -1.88 23.39 8.71
C GLY A 33 -1.52 22.08 8.01
N PHE A 34 -1.58 20.98 8.76
CA PHE A 34 -1.51 19.62 8.25
C PHE A 34 -2.93 19.21 7.85
N GLU A 35 -3.30 19.49 6.59
CA GLU A 35 -4.51 18.96 5.98
C GLU A 35 -4.18 17.73 5.12
N ASP A 36 -5.10 16.77 5.19
CA ASP A 36 -5.02 15.35 4.88
C ASP A 36 -4.25 14.98 3.58
N LEU A 37 -3.07 14.41 3.77
CA LEU A 37 -2.20 13.90 2.70
C LEU A 37 -2.49 12.42 2.39
N SER A 38 -3.41 11.80 3.13
CA SER A 38 -3.71 10.38 3.01
C SER A 38 -4.78 10.13 1.95
N ILE A 39 -4.48 9.20 1.06
CA ILE A 39 -5.49 8.55 0.22
C ILE A 39 -6.32 7.72 1.22
N SER A 40 -7.50 8.22 1.60
CA SER A 40 -8.39 7.53 2.57
C SER A 40 -8.68 6.11 2.08
N GLU A 41 -8.11 5.12 2.80
CA GLU A 41 -8.55 3.71 2.83
C GLU A 41 -9.67 3.51 3.87
N THR A 42 -10.00 4.54 4.68
CA THR A 42 -10.76 4.37 5.92
C THR A 42 -12.26 4.64 5.85
N ASP A 43 -12.82 5.08 4.73
CA ASP A 43 -14.27 5.31 4.62
C ASP A 43 -15.08 4.03 4.27
N SER A 44 -14.72 2.91 4.88
CA SER A 44 -15.53 1.68 4.85
C SER A 44 -16.29 1.50 6.16
N ASN A 45 -17.47 2.12 6.20
CA ASN A 45 -18.66 1.83 6.99
C ASN A 45 -18.54 0.82 8.16
N VAL A 46 -18.38 1.33 9.38
CA VAL A 46 -19.00 0.72 10.57
C VAL A 46 -20.10 1.67 11.06
N ARG A 47 -21.30 1.53 10.50
CA ARG A 47 -22.52 2.03 11.17
C ARG A 47 -23.03 0.92 12.06
N VAL A 48 -22.97 1.12 13.38
CA VAL A 48 -23.69 0.30 14.36
C VAL A 48 -25.19 0.53 14.13
N ALA A 49 -25.85 -0.42 13.47
CA ALA A 49 -27.30 -0.36 13.30
C ALA A 49 -27.98 -0.75 14.62
N ALA A 50 -28.80 0.16 15.16
CA ALA A 50 -29.77 -0.15 16.18
C ALA A 50 -30.78 -1.17 15.63
N SER A 51 -31.12 -2.15 16.46
CA SER A 51 -32.01 -3.26 16.16
C SER A 51 -33.44 -2.79 15.90
N ASP A 52 -33.95 -3.08 14.70
CA ASP A 52 -35.40 -3.15 14.45
C ASP A 52 -35.73 -4.44 13.69
N THR A 53 -36.73 -5.14 14.20
CA THR A 53 -37.16 -6.47 13.77
C THR A 53 -38.13 -6.43 12.59
N SER A 54 -38.03 -7.46 11.74
CA SER A 54 -39.04 -8.05 10.84
C SER A 54 -38.97 -7.72 9.33
N SER A 55 -38.41 -8.65 8.55
CA SER A 55 -38.90 -9.12 7.24
C SER A 55 -38.14 -10.40 6.80
N ALA A 56 -38.77 -11.27 6.01
CA ALA A 56 -38.34 -12.63 5.63
C ALA A 56 -37.05 -12.67 4.76
N PRO A 57 -36.30 -13.80 4.73
CA PRO A 57 -34.93 -13.79 4.20
C PRO A 57 -34.91 -13.91 2.68
N ALA A 58 -34.45 -12.86 2.01
CA ALA A 58 -33.65 -13.03 0.79
C ALA A 58 -32.29 -13.64 1.18
N ALA A 59 -31.66 -14.42 0.31
CA ALA A 59 -30.28 -14.85 0.52
C ALA A 59 -29.43 -13.59 0.80
N PRO A 60 -28.67 -13.53 1.91
CA PRO A 60 -27.91 -12.34 2.23
C PRO A 60 -26.89 -12.12 1.11
N SER A 61 -26.94 -10.96 0.46
CA SER A 61 -25.74 -10.42 -0.17
C SER A 61 -24.73 -10.25 0.96
N GLU A 62 -23.80 -11.20 1.11
CA GLU A 62 -22.74 -11.07 2.08
C GLU A 62 -22.01 -9.75 1.78
N GLY A 63 -21.93 -8.88 2.77
CA GLY A 63 -21.35 -7.54 2.58
C GLY A 63 -19.91 -7.61 2.09
N VAL A 64 -19.42 -6.52 1.50
CA VAL A 64 -17.99 -6.37 1.19
C VAL A 64 -17.17 -6.70 2.45
N ASN A 65 -16.09 -7.46 2.29
CA ASN A 65 -15.24 -7.95 3.39
C ASN A 65 -15.88 -8.99 4.32
N ALA A 66 -17.06 -9.53 4.05
CA ALA A 66 -17.66 -10.59 4.87
C ALA A 66 -16.76 -11.83 5.01
N ALA A 67 -15.96 -12.13 3.99
CA ALA A 67 -14.99 -13.22 4.01
C ALA A 67 -13.78 -12.97 4.93
N VAL A 68 -13.53 -11.71 5.33
CA VAL A 68 -12.37 -11.32 6.15
C VAL A 68 -12.60 -11.77 7.59
N PRO A 69 -11.71 -12.60 8.17
CA PRO A 69 -11.82 -13.00 9.56
C PRO A 69 -11.66 -11.82 10.52
N ALA A 70 -12.21 -11.95 11.73
CA ALA A 70 -11.96 -10.98 12.79
C ALA A 70 -10.45 -10.84 13.09
N ALA A 71 -10.03 -9.61 13.41
CA ALA A 71 -8.64 -9.29 13.73
C ALA A 71 -8.11 -10.20 14.84
N ALA A 72 -6.94 -10.80 14.60
CA ALA A 72 -6.33 -11.77 15.49
C ALA A 72 -4.79 -11.62 15.53
N PRO A 73 -4.13 -12.17 16.56
CA PRO A 73 -2.68 -12.37 16.55
C PRO A 73 -2.23 -13.10 15.27
N ALA A 74 -1.01 -12.79 14.81
CA ALA A 74 -0.44 -13.49 13.66
C ALA A 74 -0.19 -14.96 13.99
N ARG A 75 -0.47 -15.83 13.02
CA ARG A 75 -0.21 -17.26 13.06
C ARG A 75 1.27 -17.54 13.08
N GLN A 76 1.62 -18.58 13.84
CA GLN A 76 2.93 -19.22 13.79
C GLN A 76 2.95 -20.31 12.72
N ALA A 77 4.14 -20.80 12.35
CA ALA A 77 4.30 -21.81 11.30
C ALA A 77 3.68 -23.17 11.65
N ASP A 78 3.56 -23.49 12.94
CA ASP A 78 2.94 -24.71 13.46
C ASP A 78 1.42 -24.59 13.64
N GLU A 79 0.86 -23.38 13.50
CA GLU A 79 -0.58 -23.16 13.57
C GLU A 79 -1.23 -23.43 12.20
N PRO A 80 -2.18 -24.39 12.10
CA PRO A 80 -2.86 -24.68 10.84
C PRO A 80 -3.64 -23.46 10.35
N ALA A 81 -3.83 -23.37 9.03
CA ALA A 81 -4.77 -22.39 8.47
C ALA A 81 -6.17 -22.67 9.01
N ALA A 82 -6.98 -21.61 9.18
CA ALA A 82 -8.38 -21.79 9.53
C ALA A 82 -9.04 -22.68 8.47
N HIS A 83 -9.96 -23.57 8.88
CA HIS A 83 -10.60 -24.53 7.96
C HIS A 83 -11.11 -23.82 6.71
N PRO A 84 -10.46 -24.01 5.54
CA PRO A 84 -10.77 -23.24 4.36
C PRO A 84 -12.13 -23.66 3.85
N THR A 85 -12.93 -22.68 3.43
CA THR A 85 -14.15 -22.92 2.68
C THR A 85 -13.81 -23.52 1.31
N ARG A 86 -14.81 -24.00 0.58
CA ARG A 86 -14.63 -24.42 -0.81
C ARG A 86 -14.16 -23.27 -1.70
N ALA A 87 -14.64 -22.06 -1.42
CA ALA A 87 -14.21 -20.85 -2.11
C ALA A 87 -12.73 -20.56 -1.84
N ASP A 88 -12.29 -20.62 -0.58
CA ASP A 88 -10.87 -20.46 -0.22
C ASP A 88 -10.00 -21.50 -0.93
N SER A 89 -10.43 -22.77 -0.93
CA SER A 89 -9.69 -23.88 -1.55
C SER A 89 -9.56 -23.76 -3.07
N THR A 90 -10.44 -23.00 -3.72
CA THR A 90 -10.40 -22.75 -5.17
C THR A 90 -9.62 -21.47 -5.48
N SER A 91 -9.79 -20.44 -4.67
CA SER A 91 -9.22 -19.10 -4.90
C SER A 91 -7.76 -18.99 -4.46
N LEU A 92 -7.36 -19.70 -3.41
CA LEU A 92 -6.03 -19.59 -2.79
C LEU A 92 -5.07 -20.70 -3.24
N THR A 93 -5.15 -21.06 -4.51
CA THR A 93 -4.24 -22.03 -5.15
C THR A 93 -3.24 -21.31 -6.04
N SER A 94 -2.25 -22.02 -6.58
CA SER A 94 -1.35 -21.45 -7.59
C SER A 94 -1.99 -21.31 -8.98
N SER A 95 -3.26 -21.70 -9.15
CA SER A 95 -4.02 -21.55 -10.40
C SER A 95 -4.63 -20.15 -10.48
N THR A 96 -4.73 -19.60 -11.69
CA THR A 96 -5.36 -18.28 -11.91
C THR A 96 -6.89 -18.34 -11.99
N SER A 97 -7.51 -19.54 -11.97
CA SER A 97 -8.93 -19.73 -12.28
C SER A 97 -9.91 -19.55 -11.11
N GLY A 98 -9.50 -18.92 -10.01
CA GLY A 98 -10.36 -18.79 -8.81
C GLY A 98 -10.26 -17.47 -8.07
N LEU A 99 -9.39 -16.56 -8.48
CA LEU A 99 -9.16 -15.28 -7.80
C LEU A 99 -8.95 -14.19 -8.84
N VAL A 100 -9.69 -13.09 -8.72
CA VAL A 100 -9.47 -11.88 -9.52
C VAL A 100 -8.93 -10.79 -8.61
N LEU A 101 -7.79 -10.20 -8.98
CA LEU A 101 -7.26 -8.98 -8.39
C LEU A 101 -7.63 -7.79 -9.27
N PHE A 102 -8.41 -6.86 -8.73
CA PHE A 102 -8.63 -5.54 -9.31
C PHE A 102 -7.52 -4.59 -8.87
N ASP A 103 -6.91 -3.93 -9.85
CA ASP A 103 -5.71 -3.11 -9.70
C ASP A 103 -5.85 -1.80 -10.49
N LEU A 104 -4.98 -0.83 -10.21
CA LEU A 104 -4.94 0.48 -10.85
C LEU A 104 -3.83 0.55 -11.91
N THR A 105 -4.14 1.09 -13.09
CA THR A 105 -3.18 1.38 -14.16
C THR A 105 -3.34 2.80 -14.72
N ASP A 106 -2.37 3.19 -15.56
CA ASP A 106 -2.29 4.50 -16.22
C ASP A 106 -3.40 4.77 -17.24
N LYS A 107 -3.77 3.77 -18.04
CA LYS A 107 -4.71 3.89 -19.16
C LYS A 107 -5.35 2.55 -19.51
N PRO A 108 -6.42 2.49 -20.32
CA PRO A 108 -7.02 1.23 -20.74
C PRO A 108 -6.00 0.32 -21.44
N GLY A 109 -5.89 -0.94 -20.98
CA GLY A 109 -4.89 -1.90 -21.47
C GLY A 109 -3.44 -1.61 -21.03
N GLY A 110 -3.24 -0.63 -20.15
CA GLY A 110 -1.96 -0.30 -19.55
C GLY A 110 -1.45 -1.39 -18.59
N LYS A 111 -0.18 -1.23 -18.20
CA LYS A 111 0.49 -2.12 -17.23
C LYS A 111 1.19 -1.37 -16.11
N ALA A 112 1.19 -0.04 -16.14
CA ALA A 112 1.93 0.78 -15.19
C ALA A 112 1.34 0.64 -13.78
N CYS A 113 2.18 0.28 -12.82
CA CYS A 113 1.77 0.02 -11.44
C CYS A 113 2.44 1.01 -10.52
N PHE A 114 1.62 1.87 -9.92
CA PHE A 114 2.08 2.98 -9.09
C PHE A 114 1.33 3.11 -7.77
N SER A 115 0.21 2.40 -7.56
CA SER A 115 -0.50 2.46 -6.28
C SER A 115 0.32 1.74 -5.20
N PRO A 116 0.72 2.43 -4.12
CA PRO A 116 1.45 1.78 -3.03
C PRO A 116 0.60 0.68 -2.37
N HIS A 117 -0.72 0.75 -2.47
CA HIS A 117 -1.64 -0.22 -1.86
C HIS A 117 -1.76 -1.50 -2.67
N THR A 118 -1.85 -1.39 -4.00
CA THR A 118 -2.00 -2.59 -4.85
C THR A 118 -0.73 -3.40 -4.90
N ILE A 119 0.43 -2.73 -4.85
CA ILE A 119 1.75 -3.36 -4.81
C ILE A 119 1.89 -4.28 -3.59
N LYS A 120 1.39 -3.88 -2.41
CA LYS A 120 1.40 -4.72 -1.21
C LYS A 120 0.73 -6.06 -1.47
N THR A 121 -0.51 -6.01 -1.99
CA THR A 121 -1.30 -7.21 -2.29
C THR A 121 -0.66 -8.07 -3.38
N ILE A 122 -0.09 -7.47 -4.43
CA ILE A 122 0.62 -8.21 -5.48
C ILE A 122 1.80 -8.99 -4.89
N LEU A 123 2.56 -8.38 -3.99
CA LEU A 123 3.72 -9.01 -3.35
C LEU A 123 3.29 -10.04 -2.29
N ASP A 124 2.19 -9.81 -1.57
CA ASP A 124 1.57 -10.80 -0.68
C ASP A 124 1.17 -12.07 -1.44
N LEU A 125 0.47 -11.92 -2.58
CA LEU A 125 0.06 -13.03 -3.44
C LEU A 125 1.28 -13.77 -4.03
N LYS A 126 2.33 -13.04 -4.42
CA LYS A 126 3.60 -13.62 -4.87
C LYS A 126 4.28 -14.44 -3.77
N LEU A 127 4.39 -13.90 -2.55
CA LEU A 127 5.01 -14.59 -1.40
C LEU A 127 4.33 -15.94 -1.14
N LEU A 128 3.00 -15.96 -1.25
CA LEU A 128 2.17 -17.13 -1.03
C LEU A 128 2.01 -18.02 -2.27
N ASN A 129 2.58 -17.65 -3.42
CA ASN A 129 2.43 -18.35 -4.69
C ASN A 129 0.95 -18.59 -5.08
N VAL A 130 0.11 -17.58 -4.86
CA VAL A 130 -1.31 -17.62 -5.24
C VAL A 130 -1.43 -17.13 -6.68
N GLY A 131 -2.06 -17.93 -7.53
CA GLY A 131 -2.40 -17.56 -8.90
C GLY A 131 -3.65 -16.69 -8.94
N TYR A 132 -3.67 -15.69 -9.81
CA TYR A 132 -4.82 -14.80 -9.96
C TYR A 132 -4.93 -14.23 -11.37
N GLU A 133 -6.15 -13.92 -11.77
CA GLU A 133 -6.40 -13.02 -12.88
C GLU A 133 -6.21 -11.57 -12.41
N ARG A 134 -5.45 -10.76 -13.15
CA ARG A 134 -5.19 -9.36 -12.78
C ARG A 134 -5.92 -8.41 -13.71
N GLN A 135 -7.03 -7.84 -13.24
CA GLN A 135 -7.79 -6.82 -13.95
C GLN A 135 -7.26 -5.43 -13.61
N ARG A 136 -6.53 -4.83 -14.56
CA ARG A 136 -5.97 -3.49 -14.44
C ARG A 136 -6.96 -2.47 -14.96
N LEU A 137 -7.38 -1.57 -14.10
CA LEU A 137 -8.43 -0.59 -14.34
C LEU A 137 -7.87 0.82 -14.23
N THR A 138 -8.40 1.75 -15.02
CA THR A 138 -8.10 3.17 -14.82
C THR A 138 -8.89 3.74 -13.63
N PHE A 139 -8.56 4.97 -13.20
CA PHE A 139 -9.34 5.64 -12.15
C PHE A 139 -10.84 5.74 -12.50
N VAL A 140 -11.15 6.00 -13.76
CA VAL A 140 -12.52 6.13 -14.25
C VAL A 140 -13.23 4.78 -14.25
N GLN A 141 -12.57 3.71 -14.73
CA GLN A 141 -13.14 2.36 -14.71
C GLN A 141 -13.41 1.88 -13.29
N ILE A 142 -12.55 2.22 -12.32
CA ILE A 142 -12.81 1.92 -10.91
C ILE A 142 -14.08 2.63 -10.41
N ARG A 143 -14.25 3.92 -10.74
CA ARG A 143 -15.41 4.70 -10.27
C ARG A 143 -16.72 4.40 -10.98
N ASN A 144 -16.66 3.75 -12.13
CA ASN A 144 -17.83 3.35 -12.91
C ASN A 144 -18.04 1.83 -12.81
N GLU A 145 -17.28 1.07 -13.61
CA GLU A 145 -17.44 -0.38 -13.78
C GLU A 145 -17.26 -1.15 -12.46
N LEU A 146 -16.21 -0.86 -11.69
CA LEU A 146 -15.94 -1.60 -10.45
C LEU A 146 -16.93 -1.23 -9.34
N SER A 147 -17.32 0.04 -9.26
CA SER A 147 -18.32 0.50 -8.29
C SER A 147 -19.68 -0.17 -8.48
N GLU A 148 -20.12 -0.38 -9.73
CA GLU A 148 -21.36 -1.10 -10.03
C GLU A 148 -21.28 -2.60 -9.67
N ARG A 149 -20.07 -3.19 -9.69
CA ARG A 149 -19.84 -4.60 -9.40
C ARG A 149 -19.71 -4.91 -7.90
N ILE A 150 -19.03 -4.05 -7.15
CA ILE A 150 -18.64 -4.32 -5.75
C ILE A 150 -19.42 -3.46 -4.77
N ALA A 151 -19.20 -2.14 -4.81
CA ALA A 151 -19.84 -1.17 -3.94
C ALA A 151 -19.54 0.27 -4.41
N ASP A 152 -20.42 1.19 -4.01
CA ASP A 152 -20.17 2.62 -4.14
C ASP A 152 -18.82 3.00 -3.50
N ASN A 153 -18.08 3.89 -4.15
CA ASN A 153 -16.77 4.39 -3.70
C ASN A 153 -15.68 3.32 -3.50
N VAL A 154 -15.85 2.10 -4.01
CA VAL A 154 -14.82 1.03 -3.96
C VAL A 154 -13.43 1.54 -4.34
N THR A 155 -12.43 1.06 -3.62
CA THR A 155 -11.02 1.32 -3.88
C THR A 155 -10.29 0.02 -4.23
N VAL A 156 -9.12 0.16 -4.86
CA VAL A 156 -8.23 -0.97 -5.16
C VAL A 156 -6.98 -0.91 -4.29
N PRO A 157 -6.40 -2.05 -3.87
CA PRO A 157 -6.69 -3.40 -4.33
C PRO A 157 -8.04 -3.94 -3.83
N ALA A 158 -8.69 -4.73 -4.69
CA ALA A 158 -9.85 -5.51 -4.34
C ALA A 158 -9.71 -6.92 -4.93
N LEU A 159 -10.20 -7.92 -4.22
CA LEU A 159 -10.26 -9.31 -4.63
C LEU A 159 -11.70 -9.73 -4.88
N GLU A 160 -11.92 -10.55 -5.91
CA GLU A 160 -13.12 -11.38 -6.05
C GLU A 160 -12.71 -12.85 -5.91
N LEU A 161 -13.39 -13.56 -5.00
CA LEU A 161 -13.20 -14.99 -4.77
C LEU A 161 -14.07 -15.81 -5.74
N SER A 162 -13.78 -17.11 -5.84
CA SER A 162 -14.51 -18.05 -6.72
C SER A 162 -16.01 -18.21 -6.43
N ASP A 163 -16.50 -17.79 -5.27
CA ASP A 163 -17.93 -17.75 -4.93
C ASP A 163 -18.59 -16.40 -5.25
N GLY A 164 -17.84 -15.45 -5.82
CA GLY A 164 -18.30 -14.11 -6.17
C GLY A 164 -18.25 -13.11 -5.02
N SER A 165 -17.80 -13.51 -3.82
CA SER A 165 -17.60 -12.57 -2.71
C SER A 165 -16.40 -11.66 -2.94
N HIS A 166 -16.46 -10.46 -2.36
CA HIS A 166 -15.43 -9.43 -2.53
C HIS A 166 -14.72 -9.07 -1.25
N ILE A 167 -13.42 -8.78 -1.38
CA ILE A 167 -12.57 -8.25 -0.32
C ILE A 167 -11.90 -6.98 -0.84
N VAL A 168 -12.09 -5.85 -0.16
CA VAL A 168 -11.47 -4.55 -0.45
C VAL A 168 -10.58 -4.14 0.72
N ASP A 169 -9.69 -3.19 0.48
CA ASP A 169 -8.63 -2.73 1.41
C ASP A 169 -7.43 -3.70 1.49
N SER A 170 -6.23 -3.13 1.33
CA SER A 170 -4.99 -3.91 1.25
C SER A 170 -4.66 -4.65 2.54
N TRP A 171 -5.04 -4.11 3.70
CA TRP A 171 -4.80 -4.75 5.00
C TRP A 171 -5.79 -5.88 5.25
N ALA A 172 -7.08 -5.67 4.95
CA ALA A 172 -8.11 -6.69 5.03
C ALA A 172 -7.79 -7.91 4.13
N ILE A 173 -7.28 -7.65 2.92
CA ILE A 173 -6.78 -8.70 2.03
C ILE A 173 -5.61 -9.47 2.68
N ALA A 174 -4.62 -8.77 3.24
CA ALA A 174 -3.50 -9.42 3.90
C ALA A 174 -3.93 -10.27 5.10
N GLU A 175 -4.90 -9.82 5.90
CA GLU A 175 -5.47 -10.61 7.00
C GLU A 175 -6.25 -11.83 6.49
N TYR A 176 -7.03 -11.68 5.42
CA TYR A 176 -7.71 -12.81 4.80
C TYR A 176 -6.71 -13.87 4.31
N LEU A 177 -5.71 -13.46 3.53
CA LEU A 177 -4.67 -14.34 3.01
C LEU A 177 -3.90 -15.02 4.15
N GLU A 178 -3.53 -14.27 5.18
CA GLU A 178 -2.78 -14.82 6.31
C GLU A 178 -3.58 -15.88 7.06
N ARG A 179 -4.90 -15.73 7.19
CA ARG A 179 -5.73 -16.68 7.94
C ARG A 179 -6.15 -17.90 7.12
N ARG A 180 -6.33 -17.74 5.81
CA ARG A 180 -6.96 -18.75 4.94
C ARG A 180 -5.98 -19.52 4.06
N HIS A 181 -4.83 -18.95 3.71
CA HIS A 181 -3.82 -19.66 2.93
C HIS A 181 -3.00 -20.60 3.83
N GLN A 182 -2.62 -21.79 3.35
CA GLN A 182 -1.84 -22.77 4.13
C GLN A 182 -0.53 -22.16 4.67
N ASP A 183 0.19 -21.43 3.82
CA ASP A 183 1.46 -20.77 4.14
C ASP A 183 1.27 -19.31 4.57
N GLY A 184 0.03 -18.89 4.85
CA GLY A 184 -0.33 -17.51 5.18
C GLY A 184 0.47 -16.94 6.36
N HIS A 185 0.91 -17.79 7.29
CA HIS A 185 1.81 -17.41 8.40
C HIS A 185 3.04 -16.65 7.92
N ARG A 186 3.52 -16.84 6.68
CA ARG A 186 4.68 -16.12 6.11
C ARG A 186 4.46 -14.61 5.94
N LEU A 187 3.22 -14.14 5.83
CA LEU A 187 2.92 -12.72 5.65
C LEU A 187 3.33 -11.87 6.85
N PHE A 188 3.10 -12.39 8.06
CA PHE A 188 3.44 -11.71 9.30
C PHE A 188 4.45 -12.50 10.14
N GLY A 189 4.32 -13.81 10.25
CA GLY A 189 5.24 -14.73 10.95
C GLY A 189 5.18 -14.66 12.48
N SER A 190 4.99 -13.46 13.02
CA SER A 190 4.81 -13.22 14.45
C SER A 190 3.94 -11.99 14.69
N SER A 191 3.33 -11.93 15.88
CA SER A 191 2.56 -10.76 16.26
C SER A 191 3.42 -9.50 16.43
N ALA A 192 4.72 -9.64 16.68
CA ALA A 192 5.63 -8.50 16.72
C ALA A 192 5.82 -7.90 15.31
N THR A 193 6.05 -8.75 14.32
CA THR A 193 6.18 -8.34 12.91
C THR A 193 4.85 -7.82 12.36
N LYS A 194 3.69 -8.39 12.74
CA LYS A 194 2.37 -7.83 12.37
C LYS A 194 2.18 -6.40 12.90
N ARG A 195 2.58 -6.15 14.16
CA ARG A 195 2.58 -4.78 14.73
C ARG A 195 3.57 -3.86 14.01
N LEU A 196 4.72 -4.37 13.62
CA LEU A 196 5.69 -3.62 12.81
C LEU A 196 5.10 -3.25 11.44
N ALA A 197 4.45 -4.19 10.76
CA ALA A 197 3.77 -3.94 9.49
C ALA A 197 2.68 -2.89 9.65
N ALA A 198 1.87 -2.95 10.72
CA ALA A 198 0.86 -1.94 11.01
C ALA A 198 1.48 -0.55 11.24
N MET A 199 2.58 -0.49 12.00
CA MET A 199 3.32 0.75 12.24
C MET A 199 3.88 1.32 10.93
N LEU A 200 4.55 0.51 10.11
CA LEU A 200 5.10 0.94 8.82
C LEU A 200 4.01 1.36 7.83
N ASN A 201 2.86 0.67 7.82
CA ASN A 201 1.71 1.06 7.01
C ASN A 201 1.22 2.46 7.39
N GLN A 202 1.12 2.75 8.70
CA GLN A 202 0.72 4.07 9.18
C GLN A 202 1.82 5.11 8.95
N PHE A 203 3.08 4.79 9.20
CA PHE A 203 4.24 5.65 8.94
C PHE A 203 4.31 6.09 7.48
N GLY A 204 4.09 5.16 6.55
CA GLY A 204 4.00 5.47 5.13
C GLY A 204 2.92 6.52 4.84
N LYS A 205 1.72 6.36 5.41
CA LYS A 205 0.59 7.27 5.21
C LYS A 205 0.77 8.65 5.84
N THR A 206 1.27 8.71 7.08
CA THR A 206 1.27 9.95 7.86
C THR A 206 2.59 10.68 7.88
N VAL A 207 3.70 9.99 7.57
CA VAL A 207 5.05 10.56 7.63
C VAL A 207 5.70 10.64 6.25
N LEU A 208 5.59 9.61 5.42
CA LEU A 208 6.18 9.64 4.06
C LEU A 208 5.28 10.31 3.02
N ALA A 209 3.98 9.98 2.98
CA ALA A 209 3.04 10.51 2.00
C ALA A 209 3.02 12.05 1.92
N PRO A 210 3.14 12.80 3.02
CA PRO A 210 3.25 14.25 2.98
C PRO A 210 4.39 14.80 2.12
N HIS A 211 5.47 14.03 1.98
CA HIS A 211 6.68 14.45 1.27
C HIS A 211 6.84 13.74 -0.08
N ILE A 212 6.44 12.48 -0.18
CA ILE A 212 6.47 11.72 -1.45
C ILE A 212 5.29 12.10 -2.35
N GLY A 213 4.11 12.32 -1.77
CA GLY A 213 2.86 12.58 -2.49
C GLY A 213 2.97 13.74 -3.48
N PRO A 214 3.32 14.96 -3.05
CA PRO A 214 3.44 16.10 -3.95
C PRO A 214 4.40 15.86 -5.13
N LEU A 215 5.50 15.13 -4.89
CA LEU A 215 6.47 14.77 -5.93
C LEU A 215 5.88 13.79 -6.95
N ALA A 216 5.30 12.69 -6.46
CA ALA A 216 4.77 11.62 -7.29
C ALA A 216 3.49 11.99 -8.05
N GLN A 217 2.60 12.79 -7.45
CA GLN A 217 1.30 13.15 -8.01
C GLN A 217 1.38 13.84 -9.38
N ARG A 218 2.44 14.64 -9.63
CA ARG A 218 2.69 15.25 -10.95
C ARG A 218 2.96 14.20 -12.02
N GLY A 219 3.80 13.23 -11.71
CA GLY A 219 4.16 12.16 -12.63
C GLY A 219 3.04 11.17 -12.86
N VAL A 220 2.27 10.86 -11.81
CA VAL A 220 1.00 10.10 -11.95
C VAL A 220 0.08 10.82 -12.92
N HIS A 221 -0.25 12.09 -12.69
CA HIS A 221 -1.11 12.82 -13.63
C HIS A 221 -0.55 12.83 -15.07
N ALA A 222 0.77 12.93 -15.24
CA ALA A 222 1.39 12.97 -16.57
C ALA A 222 1.32 11.64 -17.34
N MET A 223 1.26 10.50 -16.64
CA MET A 223 1.16 9.17 -17.28
C MET A 223 -0.29 8.73 -17.56
N LEU A 224 -1.27 9.30 -16.84
CA LEU A 224 -2.67 8.92 -16.97
C LEU A 224 -3.24 9.21 -18.38
N ASP A 225 -4.22 8.41 -18.79
CA ASP A 225 -5.10 8.77 -19.90
C ASP A 225 -5.85 10.08 -19.62
N ALA A 226 -6.37 10.73 -20.66
CA ALA A 226 -6.95 12.07 -20.55
C ALA A 226 -8.14 12.16 -19.57
N GLU A 227 -8.98 11.12 -19.52
CA GLU A 227 -10.17 11.11 -18.66
C GLU A 227 -9.76 10.87 -17.20
N SER A 228 -8.84 9.93 -16.97
CA SER A 228 -8.27 9.67 -15.64
C SER A 228 -7.46 10.85 -15.13
N ALA A 229 -6.73 11.57 -15.98
CA ALA A 229 -5.98 12.77 -15.61
C ALA A 229 -6.93 13.89 -15.14
N ASP A 230 -8.03 14.11 -15.88
CA ASP A 230 -9.04 15.10 -15.49
C ASP A 230 -9.73 14.72 -14.19
N TYR A 231 -10.19 13.47 -14.05
CA TYR A 231 -10.75 12.95 -12.81
C TYR A 231 -9.76 13.10 -11.65
N PHE A 232 -8.48 12.77 -11.87
CA PHE A 232 -7.46 12.83 -10.85
C PHE A 232 -7.29 14.25 -10.32
N ALA A 233 -7.03 15.21 -11.21
CA ALA A 233 -6.80 16.61 -10.87
C ALA A 233 -8.03 17.29 -10.27
N ASN A 234 -9.22 17.01 -10.81
CA ASN A 234 -10.44 17.74 -10.43
C ASN A 234 -11.18 17.11 -9.25
N VAL A 235 -11.10 15.79 -9.10
CA VAL A 235 -11.89 15.03 -8.12
C VAL A 235 -10.99 14.27 -7.17
N LYS A 236 -10.12 13.36 -7.64
CA LYS A 236 -9.39 12.44 -6.74
C LYS A 236 -8.51 13.17 -5.73
N ILE A 237 -7.73 14.15 -6.19
CA ILE A 237 -6.91 15.00 -5.33
C ILE A 237 -7.50 16.40 -5.16
N GLY A 238 -8.44 16.78 -6.04
CA GLY A 238 -9.14 18.06 -6.01
C GLY A 238 -8.35 19.23 -6.61
N LYS A 239 -9.07 20.15 -7.25
CA LYS A 239 -8.50 21.33 -7.94
C LYS A 239 -7.54 22.15 -7.07
N PRO A 240 -7.82 22.46 -5.79
CA PRO A 240 -6.91 23.25 -4.96
C PRO A 240 -5.56 22.57 -4.77
N ARG A 241 -5.56 21.26 -4.49
CA ARG A 241 -4.34 20.48 -4.32
C ARG A 241 -3.59 20.32 -5.62
N TRP A 242 -4.29 20.06 -6.73
CA TRP A 242 -3.66 19.99 -8.04
C TRP A 242 -2.97 21.31 -8.41
N ALA A 243 -3.62 22.45 -8.18
CA ALA A 243 -3.02 23.76 -8.42
C ALA A 243 -1.72 23.95 -7.62
N LYS A 244 -1.69 23.55 -6.33
CA LYS A 244 -0.49 23.59 -5.50
C LYS A 244 0.62 22.66 -6.02
N VAL A 245 0.27 21.41 -6.32
CA VAL A 245 1.23 20.38 -6.75
C VAL A 245 1.81 20.68 -8.13
N SER A 246 0.97 21.10 -9.09
CA SER A 246 1.40 21.40 -10.47
C SER A 246 2.26 22.66 -10.58
N SER A 247 2.18 23.58 -9.62
CA SER A 247 2.93 24.84 -9.59
C SER A 247 4.15 24.84 -8.67
N MET A 248 4.51 23.70 -8.06
CA MET A 248 5.67 23.61 -7.16
C MET A 248 6.96 24.10 -7.84
N SER A 249 7.66 25.00 -7.13
CA SER A 249 8.99 25.46 -7.54
C SER A 249 10.03 24.37 -7.35
N GLN A 250 11.22 24.58 -7.92
CA GLN A 250 12.34 23.66 -7.67
C GLN A 250 12.76 23.63 -6.19
N ALA A 251 12.61 24.74 -5.46
CA ALA A 251 12.89 24.80 -4.04
C ALA A 251 11.90 23.93 -3.23
N ASP A 252 10.61 23.97 -3.58
CA ASP A 252 9.59 23.13 -2.94
C ASP A 252 9.86 21.64 -3.15
N VAL A 253 10.21 21.27 -4.40
CA VAL A 253 10.60 19.90 -4.76
C VAL A 253 11.78 19.45 -3.89
N GLN A 254 12.83 20.26 -3.78
CA GLN A 254 14.01 19.91 -2.98
C GLN A 254 13.68 19.82 -1.49
N ASN A 255 12.82 20.69 -0.96
CA ASN A 255 12.36 20.58 0.42
C ASN A 255 11.63 19.25 0.68
N HIS A 256 10.72 18.85 -0.21
CA HIS A 256 10.05 17.55 -0.10
C HIS A 256 11.03 16.36 -0.15
N VAL A 257 12.02 16.40 -1.04
CA VAL A 257 13.07 15.37 -1.12
C VAL A 257 13.87 15.28 0.19
N GLN A 258 14.36 16.40 0.71
CA GLN A 258 15.15 16.43 1.95
C GLN A 258 14.33 15.96 3.15
N GLN A 259 13.05 16.34 3.23
CA GLN A 259 12.16 15.83 4.27
C GLN A 259 11.95 14.32 4.16
N ALA A 260 11.70 13.78 2.97
CA ALA A 260 11.56 12.34 2.77
C ALA A 260 12.82 11.57 3.21
N ILE A 261 14.02 12.05 2.83
CA ILE A 261 15.31 11.48 3.26
C ILE A 261 15.43 11.47 4.78
N ALA A 262 15.11 12.60 5.42
CA ALA A 262 15.20 12.73 6.87
C ALA A 262 14.22 11.80 7.60
N LYS A 263 13.01 11.60 7.08
CA LYS A 263 12.03 10.68 7.68
C LYS A 263 12.44 9.21 7.53
N LEU A 264 13.15 8.86 6.46
CA LEU A 264 13.67 7.51 6.25
C LEU A 264 14.79 7.13 7.24
N GLU A 265 15.32 8.04 8.04
CA GLU A 265 16.32 7.72 9.09
C GLU A 265 15.81 6.67 10.08
N VAL A 266 14.50 6.65 10.39
CA VAL A 266 13.92 5.63 11.27
C VAL A 266 14.02 4.24 10.65
N VAL A 267 13.84 4.14 9.34
CA VAL A 267 14.00 2.88 8.58
C VAL A 267 15.48 2.50 8.51
N ASN A 268 16.38 3.48 8.28
CA ASN A 268 17.82 3.26 8.33
C ASN A 268 18.24 2.63 9.67
N ALA A 269 17.79 3.21 10.79
CA ALA A 269 18.06 2.71 12.13
C ALA A 269 17.53 1.27 12.34
N MET A 270 16.35 0.93 11.79
CA MET A 270 15.83 -0.43 11.84
C MET A 270 16.76 -1.42 11.12
N LEU A 271 17.27 -1.06 9.94
CA LEU A 271 18.15 -1.92 9.13
C LEU A 271 19.58 -2.04 9.69
N THR A 272 20.01 -1.13 10.55
CA THR A 272 21.37 -1.11 11.10
C THR A 272 21.47 -1.58 12.54
N CYS A 273 20.35 -1.76 13.25
CA CYS A 273 20.32 -2.06 14.68
C CYS A 273 21.13 -3.30 15.09
N GLU A 274 21.31 -4.28 14.20
CA GLU A 274 22.11 -5.50 14.43
C GLU A 274 23.57 -5.39 13.91
N GLY A 275 24.13 -4.19 13.94
CA GLY A 275 25.49 -3.92 13.45
C GLY A 275 25.59 -4.01 11.93
N GLY A 276 24.54 -3.59 11.21
CA GLY A 276 24.66 -3.25 9.80
C GLY A 276 25.72 -2.15 9.66
N THR A 277 26.67 -2.29 8.74
CA THR A 277 27.75 -1.31 8.61
C THR A 277 27.19 0.02 8.10
N ASP A 278 26.89 0.95 9.00
CA ASP A 278 26.86 2.37 8.69
C ASP A 278 28.30 2.79 8.40
N SER A 279 28.64 2.85 7.11
CA SER A 279 29.92 3.44 6.70
C SER A 279 29.83 4.96 6.75
N THR A 280 29.66 5.50 7.95
CA THR A 280 29.83 6.94 8.25
C THR A 280 30.62 7.21 9.53
N ASN A 281 30.98 6.20 10.35
CA ASN A 281 31.95 6.41 11.43
C ASN A 281 33.01 5.30 11.45
N GLY A 282 34.25 5.69 11.14
CA GLY A 282 35.44 4.88 11.35
C GLY A 282 35.69 4.67 12.84
N ALA A 283 34.98 3.72 13.45
CA ALA A 283 35.31 3.23 14.77
C ALA A 283 36.11 1.92 14.61
N VAL A 284 37.41 2.01 14.86
CA VAL A 284 38.31 0.87 15.00
C VAL A 284 37.85 0.05 16.20
N SER A 285 37.24 -1.11 15.95
CA SER A 285 36.97 -2.09 17.00
C SER A 285 38.19 -3.00 17.13
N TYR A 286 38.93 -2.85 18.23
CA TYR A 286 39.91 -3.84 18.65
C TYR A 286 39.14 -5.02 19.26
N SER A 287 39.13 -6.16 18.58
CA SER A 287 38.77 -7.43 19.20
C SER A 287 39.84 -8.47 18.94
N THR A 288 40.42 -8.94 20.04
CA THR A 288 41.45 -9.96 20.14
C THR A 288 40.88 -11.35 19.85
N HIS A 289 41.54 -12.04 18.90
CA HIS A 289 41.68 -13.48 18.70
C HIS A 289 40.47 -14.40 18.93
N SER A 290 39.92 -14.91 17.83
CA SER A 290 39.82 -16.37 17.63
C SER A 290 39.77 -16.68 16.14
N ALA A 291 40.65 -17.57 15.69
CA ALA A 291 40.71 -18.04 14.32
C ALA A 291 39.56 -19.03 14.08
N SER A 292 38.46 -18.56 13.50
CA SER A 292 37.44 -19.40 12.89
C SER A 292 37.50 -19.25 11.37
N THR A 293 37.44 -20.41 10.71
CA THR A 293 37.34 -20.64 9.27
C THR A 293 36.45 -19.61 8.57
N PRO A 294 36.78 -19.13 7.34
CA PRO A 294 35.89 -18.25 6.60
C PRO A 294 34.60 -19.02 6.25
N GLN A 295 33.56 -18.85 7.07
CA GLN A 295 32.21 -19.16 6.64
C GLN A 295 31.90 -18.24 5.44
N PRO A 296 31.26 -18.76 4.37
CA PRO A 296 30.68 -17.88 3.37
C PRO A 296 29.82 -16.88 4.12
N ARG A 297 30.05 -15.58 3.91
CA ARG A 297 29.26 -14.53 4.53
C ARG A 297 27.80 -14.82 4.18
N SER A 298 27.02 -15.40 5.10
CA SER A 298 25.57 -15.41 4.95
C SER A 298 25.22 -13.93 4.84
N SER A 299 24.70 -13.49 3.69
CA SER A 299 24.24 -12.11 3.58
C SER A 299 23.29 -11.90 4.74
N LYS A 300 23.56 -10.90 5.59
CA LYS A 300 22.65 -10.56 6.69
C LYS A 300 21.25 -10.42 6.10
N PRO A 301 20.20 -10.92 6.77
CA PRO A 301 18.84 -10.72 6.29
C PRO A 301 18.60 -9.22 6.14
N VAL A 302 18.17 -8.81 4.96
CA VAL A 302 17.89 -7.41 4.62
C VAL A 302 16.45 -7.03 4.94
N TRP A 303 15.62 -8.00 5.31
CA TRP A 303 14.18 -7.85 5.58
C TRP A 303 13.91 -7.40 7.01
N PHE A 304 12.86 -6.61 7.20
CA PHE A 304 12.52 -6.08 8.53
C PHE A 304 12.21 -7.14 9.57
N ALA A 305 11.72 -8.31 9.15
CA ALA A 305 11.42 -9.42 10.04
C ALA A 305 12.64 -10.31 10.36
N GLY A 306 13.79 -10.09 9.71
CA GLY A 306 15.00 -10.90 9.89
C GLY A 306 14.92 -12.33 9.31
N GLY A 307 13.85 -12.66 8.60
CA GLY A 307 13.61 -13.97 7.99
C GLY A 307 14.38 -14.20 6.67
N GLN A 308 14.06 -15.30 5.97
CA GLN A 308 14.60 -15.59 4.63
C GLN A 308 13.89 -14.81 3.52
N ASP A 309 12.59 -14.57 3.69
CA ASP A 309 11.73 -13.85 2.75
C ASP A 309 11.31 -12.49 3.31
N PRO A 310 11.01 -11.51 2.44
CA PRO A 310 10.32 -10.31 2.86
C PRO A 310 8.90 -10.64 3.35
N THR A 311 8.38 -9.77 4.20
CA THR A 311 7.05 -9.91 4.80
C THR A 311 6.14 -8.76 4.38
N HIS A 312 4.88 -8.78 4.80
CA HIS A 312 3.98 -7.65 4.60
C HIS A 312 4.55 -6.34 5.15
N ALA A 313 5.41 -6.39 6.18
CA ALA A 313 6.12 -5.22 6.70
C ALA A 313 7.06 -4.57 5.68
N ASP A 314 7.74 -5.37 4.85
CA ASP A 314 8.59 -4.88 3.78
C ASP A 314 7.73 -4.31 2.65
N PHE A 315 6.67 -5.02 2.27
CA PHE A 315 5.81 -4.65 1.15
C PHE A 315 5.09 -3.31 1.39
N VAL A 316 4.66 -3.02 2.63
CA VAL A 316 4.01 -1.74 2.95
C VAL A 316 4.90 -0.54 2.69
N LEU A 317 6.20 -0.66 2.98
CA LEU A 317 7.17 0.40 2.71
C LEU A 317 7.58 0.42 1.24
N PHE A 318 7.80 -0.75 0.64
CA PHE A 318 8.24 -0.87 -0.75
C PHE A 318 7.20 -0.29 -1.73
N GLY A 319 5.91 -0.39 -1.42
CA GLY A 319 4.87 0.30 -2.18
C GLY A 319 5.10 1.82 -2.28
N TRP A 320 5.60 2.47 -1.22
CA TRP A 320 5.93 3.90 -1.25
C TRP A 320 7.18 4.22 -2.08
N TYR A 321 8.14 3.30 -2.13
CA TYR A 321 9.26 3.41 -3.06
C TYR A 321 8.77 3.43 -4.50
N VAL A 322 7.96 2.44 -4.90
CA VAL A 322 7.42 2.38 -6.27
C VAL A 322 6.57 3.60 -6.59
N PHE A 323 5.69 4.03 -5.69
CA PHE A 323 4.89 5.25 -5.90
C PHE A 323 5.79 6.49 -6.11
N SER A 324 6.89 6.61 -5.36
CA SER A 324 7.82 7.73 -5.51
C SER A 324 8.54 7.76 -6.87
N ARG A 325 8.69 6.60 -7.54
CA ARG A 325 9.29 6.53 -8.89
C ARG A 325 8.46 7.26 -9.94
N ALA A 326 7.17 7.48 -9.70
CA ALA A 326 6.36 8.36 -10.54
C ALA A 326 6.92 9.79 -10.62
N ALA A 327 7.63 10.27 -9.58
CA ALA A 327 8.32 11.57 -9.62
C ALA A 327 9.52 11.60 -10.59
N GLY A 328 9.91 10.45 -11.15
CA GLY A 328 11.05 10.25 -12.03
C GLY A 328 12.26 9.64 -11.31
N ALA A 329 13.04 8.85 -12.05
CA ALA A 329 14.16 8.06 -11.52
C ALA A 329 15.17 8.89 -10.70
N LYS A 330 15.45 10.14 -11.12
CA LYS A 330 16.37 11.02 -10.39
C LYS A 330 15.89 11.31 -8.97
N ILE A 331 14.62 11.71 -8.81
CA ILE A 331 14.06 12.08 -7.51
C ILE A 331 13.93 10.84 -6.61
N ALA A 332 13.45 9.72 -7.16
CA ALA A 332 13.33 8.49 -6.41
C ALA A 332 14.71 8.01 -5.91
N ASN A 333 15.73 8.03 -6.77
CA ASN A 333 17.09 7.65 -6.37
C ASN A 333 17.63 8.58 -5.27
N GLU A 334 17.45 9.90 -5.40
CA GLU A 334 17.90 10.86 -4.40
C GLU A 334 17.30 10.59 -3.01
N ILE A 335 16.01 10.24 -2.94
CA ILE A 335 15.33 9.92 -1.68
C ILE A 335 15.82 8.60 -1.11
N TRP A 336 15.81 7.55 -1.93
CA TRP A 336 15.86 6.18 -1.46
C TRP A 336 17.26 5.57 -1.41
N THR A 337 18.23 6.17 -2.10
CA THR A 337 19.65 5.77 -2.02
C THR A 337 20.48 6.70 -1.13
N ALA A 338 19.85 7.65 -0.43
CA ALA A 338 20.54 8.51 0.53
C ALA A 338 21.17 7.70 1.69
N HIS A 339 20.51 6.60 2.08
CA HIS A 339 20.95 5.67 3.12
C HIS A 339 21.36 4.35 2.48
N LYS A 340 22.62 3.94 2.61
CA LYS A 340 23.14 2.68 2.02
C LYS A 340 22.39 1.42 2.48
N PRO A 341 21.99 1.27 3.75
CA PRO A 341 21.19 0.13 4.19
C PRO A 341 19.84 0.04 3.48
N ILE A 342 19.16 1.19 3.30
CA ILE A 342 17.90 1.27 2.55
C ILE A 342 18.13 0.90 1.09
N GLN A 343 19.18 1.40 0.45
CA GLN A 343 19.53 1.01 -0.91
C GLN A 343 19.70 -0.52 -1.06
N ARG A 344 20.41 -1.17 -0.13
CA ARG A 344 20.58 -2.63 -0.16
C ARG A 344 19.25 -3.39 0.00
N TRP A 345 18.39 -2.91 0.89
CA TRP A 345 17.04 -3.46 1.07
C TRP A 345 16.20 -3.29 -0.22
N LEU A 346 16.32 -2.15 -0.91
CA LEU A 346 15.64 -1.91 -2.18
C LEU A 346 16.14 -2.80 -3.31
N ASP A 347 17.46 -2.93 -3.45
CA ASP A 347 18.07 -3.81 -4.45
C ASP A 347 17.56 -5.25 -4.26
N ALA A 348 17.50 -5.71 -3.01
CA ALA A 348 16.95 -7.02 -2.69
C ALA A 348 15.43 -7.12 -2.94
N MET A 349 14.64 -6.09 -2.61
CA MET A 349 13.21 -6.07 -2.92
C MET A 349 12.94 -6.13 -4.43
N LEU A 350 13.73 -5.41 -5.24
CA LEU A 350 13.64 -5.42 -6.70
C LEU A 350 14.03 -6.79 -7.27
N GLU A 351 15.12 -7.37 -6.79
CA GLU A 351 15.55 -8.73 -7.17
C GLU A 351 14.49 -9.77 -6.81
N TRP A 352 13.98 -9.73 -5.57
CA TRP A 352 12.93 -10.64 -5.11
C TRP A 352 11.64 -10.49 -5.91
N SER A 353 11.26 -9.26 -6.27
CA SER A 353 10.06 -8.97 -7.07
C SER A 353 10.11 -9.66 -8.44
N GLY A 354 11.29 -9.82 -9.05
CA GLY A 354 11.46 -10.44 -10.36
C GLY A 354 10.67 -9.70 -11.44
N ASP A 355 10.05 -10.43 -12.37
CA ASP A 355 9.30 -9.86 -13.51
C ASP A 355 8.16 -8.89 -13.12
N LEU A 356 7.66 -8.93 -11.88
CA LEU A 356 6.68 -7.94 -11.40
C LEU A 356 7.27 -6.52 -11.36
N ALA A 357 8.59 -6.40 -11.19
CA ALA A 357 9.27 -5.12 -11.16
C ALA A 357 9.20 -4.37 -12.50
N ASP A 358 8.99 -5.09 -13.62
CA ASP A 358 8.87 -4.49 -14.95
C ASP A 358 7.59 -3.66 -15.10
N ASP A 359 6.55 -3.98 -14.34
CA ASP A 359 5.29 -3.25 -14.32
C ASP A 359 5.36 -2.01 -13.39
N PHE A 360 6.35 -1.91 -12.49
CA PHE A 360 6.49 -0.80 -11.54
C PHE A 360 7.03 0.46 -12.23
N VAL A 361 6.30 1.58 -12.11
CA VAL A 361 6.62 2.90 -12.73
C VAL A 361 8.01 3.40 -12.41
#